data_AF-A0A2N3DHH5-F1
#
_entry.id   AF-A0A2N3DHH5-F1
#
_cell.length_a   1.000
_cell.length_b   1.000
_cell.length_c   1.000
_cell.angle_alpha   90.00
_cell.angle_beta   90.00
_cell.angle_gamma   90.00
#
_symmetry.space_group_name_H-M   'P 1'
#
loop_
_entity.id
_entity.type
_entity.pdbx_description
1 polymer ?
#
loop_
_entity_poly.entity_id
_entity_poly.type
_entity_poly.pdbx_seq_one_letter_code
_entity_poly.pdbx_strand_id
1 'polypeptide(L)'
;AKVEALAQAVLDARAAYPTSSLADLYDPDTMPADLRKAHAALDKAVDRLYRPAPFASDRDRVEHLFGRYEALVNPLERLGAAKNKRVAHKASASATDGA
;
A
#
# COMPACT_ATOMS: atom_id res chain seq x y z
N ALA A 1 0.07 10.25 -10.33
CA ALA A 1 0.54 9.52 -9.13
C ALA A 1 2.01 9.89 -8.90
N LYS A 2 2.49 10.02 -7.65
CA LYS A 2 3.89 10.42 -7.37
C LYS A 2 4.89 9.25 -7.41
N VAL A 3 4.42 8.02 -7.65
CA VAL A 3 5.22 6.79 -7.55
C VAL A 3 6.37 6.78 -8.56
N GLU A 4 6.12 7.14 -9.83
CA GLU A 4 7.16 7.16 -10.87
C GLU A 4 8.34 8.08 -10.50
N ALA A 5 8.04 9.31 -10.08
CA ALA A 5 9.08 10.26 -9.66
C ALA A 5 9.86 9.78 -8.42
N LEU A 6 9.18 9.12 -7.47
CA LEU A 6 9.83 8.57 -6.28
C LEU A 6 10.65 7.31 -6.59
N ALA A 7 10.20 6.49 -7.54
CA ALA A 7 10.97 5.36 -8.04
C ALA A 7 12.23 5.85 -8.77
N GLN A 8 12.13 6.91 -9.56
CA GLN A 8 13.28 7.55 -10.18
C GLN A 8 14.27 8.05 -9.13
N ALA A 9 13.81 8.65 -8.02
CA ALA A 9 14.70 9.07 -6.94
C ALA A 9 15.47 7.91 -6.30
N VAL A 10 14.89 6.70 -6.23
CA VAL A 10 15.62 5.49 -5.80
C VAL A 10 16.69 5.10 -6.81
N LEU A 11 16.40 5.22 -8.11
CA LEU A 11 17.39 4.97 -9.17
C LEU A 11 18.53 5.98 -9.14
N ASP A 12 18.21 7.26 -8.96
CA ASP A 12 19.20 8.35 -8.87
C ASP A 12 20.10 8.16 -7.63
N ALA A 13 19.51 7.79 -6.48
CA ALA A 13 20.26 7.48 -5.27
C ALA A 13 21.20 6.28 -5.47
N ARG A 14 20.78 5.22 -6.17
CA ARG A 14 21.68 4.11 -6.54
C ARG A 14 22.82 4.57 -7.44
N ALA A 15 22.52 5.41 -8.44
CA ALA A 15 23.50 5.88 -9.42
C ALA A 15 24.61 6.76 -8.81
N ALA A 16 24.37 7.36 -7.65
CA ALA A 16 25.39 8.12 -6.90
C ALA A 16 26.54 7.25 -6.34
N TYR A 17 26.40 5.92 -6.36
CA TYR A 17 27.38 4.97 -5.82
C TYR A 17 27.85 3.96 -6.89
N PRO A 18 28.56 4.40 -7.94
CA PRO A 18 28.85 3.57 -9.12
C PRO A 18 29.78 2.39 -8.87
N THR A 19 30.52 2.38 -7.76
CA THR A 19 31.44 1.29 -7.38
C THR A 19 30.83 0.29 -6.40
N SER A 20 29.66 0.58 -5.85
CA SER A 20 28.96 -0.29 -4.91
C SER A 20 28.08 -1.28 -5.66
N SER A 21 28.11 -2.55 -5.24
CA SER A 21 27.14 -3.54 -5.71
C SER A 21 25.76 -3.28 -5.09
N LEU A 22 24.72 -3.92 -5.64
CA LEU A 22 23.41 -3.89 -4.99
C LEU A 22 23.43 -4.57 -3.61
N ALA A 23 24.32 -5.53 -3.36
CA ALA A 23 24.45 -6.12 -2.03
C ALA A 23 24.94 -5.06 -1.03
N ASP A 24 25.98 -4.30 -1.40
CA ASP A 24 26.52 -3.24 -0.55
C ASP A 24 25.49 -2.13 -0.29
N LEU A 25 24.72 -1.74 -1.31
CA LEU A 25 23.71 -0.69 -1.18
C LEU A 25 22.48 -1.09 -0.35
N TYR A 26 22.22 -2.39 -0.20
CA TYR A 26 21.04 -2.91 0.48
C TYR A 26 21.34 -3.65 1.78
N ASP A 27 22.61 -3.70 2.18
CA ASP A 27 22.98 -4.09 3.52
C ASP A 27 22.30 -3.15 4.55
N PRO A 28 21.51 -3.66 5.51
CA PRO A 28 20.70 -2.83 6.40
C PRO A 28 21.51 -1.84 7.25
N ASP A 29 22.72 -2.23 7.64
CA ASP A 29 23.60 -1.50 8.54
C ASP A 29 24.38 -0.41 7.79
N THR A 30 24.71 -0.67 6.53
CA THR A 30 25.56 0.21 5.71
C THR A 30 24.82 0.92 4.58
N MET A 31 23.53 0.65 4.36
CA MET A 31 22.72 1.31 3.32
C MET A 31 22.85 2.85 3.44
N PRO A 32 23.19 3.55 2.34
CA PRO A 32 23.30 5.00 2.34
C PRO A 32 22.02 5.72 2.79
N ALA A 33 22.18 6.82 3.51
CA ALA A 33 21.06 7.55 4.12
C ALA A 33 20.09 8.16 3.09
N ASP A 34 20.60 8.61 1.95
CA ASP A 34 19.83 9.14 0.83
C ASP A 34 18.99 8.04 0.16
N LEU A 35 19.57 6.85 -0.06
CA LEU A 35 18.85 5.68 -0.58
C LEU A 35 17.76 5.23 0.38
N ARG A 36 18.06 5.15 1.69
CA ARG A 36 17.07 4.81 2.73
C ARG A 36 15.91 5.82 2.74
N LYS A 37 16.21 7.11 2.61
CA LYS A 37 15.20 8.18 2.54
C LYS A 37 14.34 8.08 1.28
N ALA A 38 14.95 7.76 0.13
CA ALA A 38 14.23 7.58 -1.14
C ALA A 38 13.22 6.42 -1.05
N HIS A 39 13.62 5.29 -0.47
CA HIS A 39 12.70 4.16 -0.19
C HIS A 39 11.58 4.54 0.76
N ALA A 40 11.88 5.16 1.91
CA ALA A 40 10.85 5.57 2.86
C ALA A 40 9.80 6.51 2.23
N ALA A 41 10.22 7.39 1.31
CA ALA A 41 9.30 8.25 0.58
C ALA A 41 8.44 7.48 -0.44
N LEU A 42 9.04 6.54 -1.16
CA LEU A 42 8.35 5.65 -2.09
C LEU A 42 7.33 4.77 -1.37
N ASP A 43 7.74 4.10 -0.29
CA ASP A 43 6.90 3.23 0.54
C ASP A 43 5.68 3.98 1.06
N LYS A 44 5.86 5.20 1.59
CA LYS A 44 4.75 6.04 2.03
C LYS A 44 3.77 6.36 0.91
N ALA A 45 4.25 6.56 -0.31
CA ALA A 45 3.39 6.80 -1.47
C ALA A 45 2.63 5.54 -1.88
N VAL A 46 3.27 4.36 -1.83
CA VAL A 46 2.65 3.07 -2.14
C VAL A 46 1.62 2.67 -1.07
N ASP A 47 1.95 2.81 0.20
CA ASP A 47 1.05 2.49 1.32
C ASP A 47 -0.27 3.29 1.21
N ARG A 48 -0.20 4.55 0.79
CA ARG A 48 -1.37 5.40 0.54
C ARG A 48 -2.27 4.92 -0.61
N LEU A 49 -1.76 4.09 -1.51
CA LEU A 49 -2.56 3.45 -2.57
C LEU A 49 -3.36 2.25 -2.03
N TYR A 50 -2.88 1.62 -0.96
CA TYR A 50 -3.58 0.52 -0.31
C TYR A 50 -4.67 1.02 0.64
N ARG A 51 -4.37 2.03 1.47
CA ARG A 51 -5.37 2.69 2.31
C ARG A 51 -4.95 4.11 2.73
N PRO A 52 -5.89 5.00 3.12
CA PRO A 52 -5.53 6.36 3.56
C PRO A 52 -4.76 6.42 4.89
N ALA A 53 -5.02 5.49 5.82
CA ALA A 53 -4.38 5.44 7.13
C ALA A 53 -3.01 4.76 7.08
N PRO A 54 -1.98 5.24 7.80
CA PRO A 54 -0.67 4.59 7.82
C PRO A 54 -0.75 3.18 8.43
N PHE A 55 0.19 2.31 8.08
CA PHE A 55 0.38 1.03 8.76
C PHE A 55 1.13 1.23 10.07
N ALA A 56 0.65 0.62 11.15
CA ALA A 56 1.25 0.75 12.49
C ALA A 56 2.46 -0.18 12.68
N SER A 57 2.53 -1.27 11.91
CA SER A 57 3.62 -2.25 11.92
C SER A 57 3.62 -3.06 10.64
N ASP A 58 4.69 -3.81 10.40
CA ASP A 58 4.74 -4.77 9.29
C ASP A 58 3.67 -5.85 9.41
N ARG A 59 3.29 -6.23 10.63
CA ARG A 59 2.18 -7.17 10.87
C ARG A 59 0.85 -6.61 10.36
N ASP A 60 0.50 -5.37 10.72
CA ASP A 60 -0.71 -4.68 10.24
C ASP A 60 -0.71 -4.57 8.71
N ARG A 61 0.46 -4.28 8.11
CA ARG A 61 0.63 -4.28 6.65
C ARG A 61 0.34 -5.65 6.04
N VAL A 62 0.91 -6.72 6.59
CA VAL A 62 0.71 -8.10 6.11
C VAL A 62 -0.75 -8.55 6.26
N GLU A 63 -1.37 -8.30 7.42
CA GLU A 63 -2.79 -8.62 7.65
C GLU A 63 -3.71 -7.93 6.63
N HIS A 64 -3.45 -6.64 6.33
CA HIS A 64 -4.19 -5.93 5.30
C HIS A 64 -4.01 -6.53 3.90
N LEU A 65 -2.77 -6.87 3.52
CA LEU A 65 -2.47 -7.45 2.22
C LEU A 65 -3.09 -8.84 2.06
N PHE A 66 -3.12 -9.68 3.11
CA PHE A 66 -3.80 -10.96 3.07
C PHE A 66 -5.32 -10.82 2.87
N GLY A 67 -5.99 -9.89 3.55
CA GLY A 67 -7.42 -9.63 3.31
C GLY A 67 -7.70 -9.15 1.88
N ARG A 68 -6.80 -8.35 1.29
CA ARG A 68 -6.88 -7.93 -0.12
C ARG A 68 -6.71 -9.12 -1.07
N TYR A 69 -5.76 -10.00 -0.77
CA TYR A 69 -5.50 -11.22 -1.53
C TYR A 69 -6.68 -12.19 -1.47
N GLU A 70 -7.22 -12.47 -0.27
CA GLU A 70 -8.40 -13.31 -0.08
C GLU A 70 -9.58 -12.82 -0.93
N ALA A 71 -9.84 -11.52 -0.91
CA ALA A 71 -10.88 -10.93 -1.77
C ALA A 71 -10.58 -11.10 -3.27
N LEU A 72 -9.32 -11.13 -3.70
CA LEU A 72 -8.94 -11.38 -5.10
C LEU A 72 -9.19 -12.85 -5.51
N VAL A 73 -8.86 -13.80 -4.63
CA VAL A 73 -8.86 -15.24 -4.95
C VAL A 73 -10.14 -15.97 -4.55
N ASN A 74 -10.99 -15.38 -3.72
CA ASN A 74 -12.30 -15.89 -3.38
C ASN A 74 -13.41 -14.94 -3.89
N PRO A 75 -13.86 -15.09 -5.14
CA PRO A 75 -14.83 -14.17 -5.76
C PRO A 75 -16.17 -14.09 -5.01
N LEU A 76 -16.52 -15.14 -4.27
CA LEU A 76 -17.78 -15.21 -3.51
C LEU A 76 -17.79 -14.25 -2.31
N GLU A 77 -16.65 -13.99 -1.69
CA GLU A 77 -16.48 -12.96 -0.66
C GLU A 77 -16.70 -11.54 -1.24
N ARG A 78 -16.12 -11.25 -2.42
CA ARG A 78 -16.34 -9.96 -3.13
C ARG A 78 -17.80 -9.73 -3.47
N LEU A 79 -18.46 -10.75 -4.00
CA LEU A 79 -19.88 -10.67 -4.37
C LEU A 79 -20.79 -10.60 -3.14
N GLY A 80 -20.43 -11.30 -2.05
CA GLY A 80 -21.14 -11.25 -0.76
C GLY A 80 -21.05 -9.87 -0.10
N ALA A 81 -19.85 -9.28 -0.02
CA ALA A 81 -19.63 -7.94 0.53
C ALA A 81 -20.35 -6.83 -0.28
N ALA A 82 -20.36 -6.95 -1.62
CA ALA A 82 -21.08 -6.03 -2.49
C ALA A 82 -22.61 -6.13 -2.32
N LYS A 83 -23.15 -7.35 -2.11
CA LYS A 83 -24.58 -7.55 -1.79
C LYS A 83 -24.93 -6.95 -0.44
N ASN A 84 -24.11 -7.14 0.59
CA ASN A 84 -24.35 -6.60 1.93
C ASN A 84 -24.39 -5.07 1.94
N LYS A 85 -23.49 -4.40 1.20
CA LYS A 85 -23.56 -2.93 1.04
C LYS A 85 -24.81 -2.45 0.33
N ARG A 86 -25.26 -3.13 -0.74
CA ARG A 86 -26.48 -2.77 -1.48
C ARG A 86 -27.74 -2.98 -0.65
N VAL A 87 -27.80 -4.07 0.13
CA VAL A 87 -28.92 -4.36 1.03
C VAL A 87 -28.95 -3.37 2.20
N ALA A 88 -27.79 -3.06 2.80
CA ALA A 88 -27.70 -2.05 3.86
C ALA A 88 -28.11 -0.65 3.37
N HIS A 89 -27.70 -0.26 2.16
CA HIS A 89 -28.09 1.03 1.57
C HIS A 89 -29.59 1.09 1.20
N LYS A 90 -30.17 -0.03 0.74
CA LYS A 90 -31.61 -0.13 0.47
C LYS A 90 -32.43 -0.04 1.76
N ALA A 91 -31.97 -0.67 2.85
CA ALA A 91 -32.63 -0.59 4.16
C ALA A 91 -32.57 0.82 4.78
N SER A 92 -31.47 1.57 4.57
CA SER A 92 -31.39 2.96 5.02
C SER A 92 -32.25 3.92 4.18
N ALA A 93 -32.41 3.64 2.88
CA ALA A 93 -33.24 4.48 1.99
C ALA A 93 -34.74 4.28 2.21
N SER A 94 -35.20 3.10 2.64
CA SER A 94 -36.61 2.88 2.97
C SER A 94 -37.04 3.46 4.33
N ALA A 95 -36.09 3.90 5.16
CA ALA A 95 -36.37 4.49 6.47
C ALA A 95 -36.61 6.02 6.41
N THR A 96 -36.30 6.67 5.29
CA THR A 96 -36.42 8.13 5.12
C THR A 96 -37.70 8.60 4.43
N ASP A 97 -38.51 7.69 3.87
CA ASP A 97 -39.79 8.01 3.19
C ASP A 97 -41.03 7.84 4.11
N GLY A 98 -40.83 7.65 5.41
CA GLY A 98 -41.88 7.38 6.39
C GLY A 98 -42.10 8.45 7.46
N ALA A 99 -41.58 9.66 7.28
CA ALA A 99 -41.74 10.79 8.21
C ALA A 99 -42.51 11.94 7.57
#